data_AF-A0A373CF27-F1
#
_entry.id   AF-A0A373CF27-F1
#
_cell.length_a   1.000
_cell.length_b   1.000
_cell.length_c   1.000
_cell.angle_alpha   90.00
_cell.angle_beta   90.00
_cell.angle_gamma   90.00
#
_symmetry.space_group_name_H-M   'P 1'
#
loop_
_entity.id
_entity.type
_entity.pdbx_description
1 polymer ?
#
loop_
_entity_poly.entity_id
_entity_poly.type
_entity_poly.pdbx_seq_one_letter_code
_entity_poly.pdbx_strand_id
1 'polypeptide(L)'
;MLTSIVTPAGYRVDASGKWIYSSPEETIFGNFIQNGEYKQYIADWYADPAKYGYLDIDGDGKKELIITSDGVFFYALICSADLQSGEVTVLDNGYYYGSLRYSEKHHALVLTDVRPNSMMGDYAFVEINGSGMDVKFHLGWDATEGERYYKDKTKISEQEFSEYFKDLKELDYM
;
A
#
# COMPACT_ATOMS: atom_id res chain seq x y z
N MET A 1 30.85 -3.24 -15.59
CA MET A 1 30.13 -4.17 -14.71
C MET A 1 30.43 -3.76 -13.28
N LEU A 2 29.44 -3.21 -12.56
CA LEU A 2 29.57 -2.95 -11.12
C LEU A 2 29.56 -4.31 -10.41
N THR A 3 30.65 -4.66 -9.74
CA THR A 3 30.75 -5.88 -8.95
C THR A 3 29.89 -5.73 -7.69
N SER A 4 28.83 -6.52 -7.59
CA SER A 4 27.98 -6.60 -6.40
C SER A 4 28.39 -7.76 -5.50
N ILE A 5 28.35 -7.56 -4.18
CA ILE A 5 28.51 -8.62 -3.18
C ILE A 5 27.10 -8.97 -2.65
N VAL A 6 26.79 -10.26 -2.52
CA VAL A 6 25.57 -10.71 -1.84
C VAL A 6 25.92 -10.93 -0.36
N THR A 7 25.23 -10.24 0.55
CA THR A 7 25.41 -10.38 1.99
C THR A 7 24.91 -11.76 2.46
N PRO A 8 25.32 -12.24 3.65
CA PRO A 8 24.82 -13.50 4.22
C PRO A 8 23.29 -13.55 4.39
N ALA A 9 22.63 -12.39 4.45
CA ALA A 9 21.18 -12.25 4.54
C ALA A 9 20.49 -12.15 3.15
N GLY A 10 21.23 -12.33 2.04
CA GLY A 10 20.67 -12.40 0.69
C GLY A 10 20.63 -11.08 -0.09
N TYR A 11 21.13 -9.98 0.49
CA TYR A 11 21.02 -8.66 -0.11
C TYR A 11 22.22 -8.29 -0.97
N ARG A 12 22.02 -7.54 -2.06
CA ARG A 12 23.12 -7.06 -2.91
C ARG A 12 23.66 -5.73 -2.40
N VAL A 13 24.97 -5.59 -2.33
CA VAL A 13 25.67 -4.33 -2.03
C VAL A 13 26.74 -4.05 -3.07
N ASP A 14 27.02 -2.78 -3.33
CA ASP A 14 28.11 -2.34 -4.19
C ASP A 14 29.47 -2.42 -3.49
N ALA A 15 30.54 -2.05 -4.20
CA ALA A 15 31.90 -2.09 -3.68
C ALA A 15 32.15 -1.17 -2.47
N SER A 16 31.26 -0.21 -2.21
CA SER A 16 31.31 0.68 -1.03
C SER A 16 30.49 0.14 0.15
N GLY A 17 29.78 -0.98 -0.03
CA GLY A 17 28.86 -1.53 0.96
C GLY A 17 27.46 -0.91 0.90
N LYS A 18 27.16 -0.08 -0.10
CA LYS A 18 25.83 0.50 -0.29
C LYS A 18 24.90 -0.53 -0.93
N TRP A 19 23.67 -0.58 -0.44
CA TRP A 19 22.64 -1.49 -0.95
C TRP A 19 22.36 -1.25 -2.44
N ILE A 20 22.39 -2.34 -3.20
CA ILE A 20 21.95 -2.40 -4.60
C ILE A 20 20.53 -2.95 -4.57
N TYR A 21 19.58 -2.05 -4.75
CA TYR A 21 18.18 -2.39 -4.87
C TYR A 21 17.85 -2.90 -6.27
N SER A 22 16.70 -3.56 -6.42
CA SER A 22 16.38 -4.27 -7.66
C SER A 22 15.95 -3.32 -8.78
N SER A 23 15.53 -2.10 -8.44
CA SER A 23 15.14 -1.05 -9.38
C SER A 23 15.56 0.37 -8.91
N PRO A 24 15.55 1.38 -9.82
CA PRO A 24 15.89 2.76 -9.48
C PRO A 24 15.02 3.38 -8.38
N GLU A 25 13.71 3.15 -8.41
CA GLU A 25 12.76 3.64 -7.39
C GLU A 25 13.03 3.01 -6.02
N GLU A 26 13.31 1.71 -5.95
CA GLU A 26 13.69 1.06 -4.69
C GLU A 26 15.01 1.62 -4.15
N THR A 27 15.92 2.09 -5.02
CA THR A 27 17.15 2.77 -4.58
C THR A 27 16.85 4.13 -3.96
N ILE A 28 15.93 4.89 -4.55
CA ILE A 28 15.47 6.18 -4.01
C ILE A 28 14.82 5.97 -2.64
N PHE A 29 13.85 5.06 -2.56
CA PHE A 29 13.17 4.72 -1.32
C PHE A 29 14.10 4.14 -0.26
N GLY A 30 15.06 3.31 -0.67
CA GLY A 30 16.09 2.78 0.21
C GLY A 30 16.89 3.88 0.90
N ASN A 31 17.29 4.93 0.16
CA ASN A 31 17.97 6.09 0.74
C ASN A 31 17.03 6.88 1.65
N PHE A 32 15.79 7.12 1.21
CA PHE A 32 14.76 7.82 1.99
C PHE A 32 14.51 7.16 3.36
N ILE A 33 14.49 5.82 3.40
CA ILE A 33 14.37 5.03 4.62
C ILE A 33 15.66 5.09 5.45
N GLN A 34 16.82 4.82 4.85
CA GLN A 34 18.11 4.78 5.55
C GLN A 34 18.48 6.11 6.19
N ASN A 35 18.18 7.22 5.52
CA ASN A 35 18.41 8.57 6.01
C ASN A 35 17.37 9.01 7.06
N GLY A 36 16.30 8.22 7.25
CA GLY A 36 15.21 8.55 8.17
C GLY A 36 14.34 9.71 7.70
N GLU A 37 14.35 10.06 6.42
CA GLU A 37 13.60 11.18 5.86
C GLU A 37 12.09 10.98 5.98
N TYR A 38 11.62 9.73 5.97
CA TYR A 38 10.21 9.39 6.19
C TYR A 38 9.68 9.81 7.58
N LYS A 39 10.57 9.94 8.58
CA LYS A 39 10.17 10.22 9.98
C LYS A 39 9.45 11.55 10.13
N GLN A 40 9.73 12.52 9.26
CA GLN A 40 9.04 13.81 9.29
C GLN A 40 7.54 13.68 8.98
N TYR A 41 7.14 12.67 8.19
CA TYR A 41 5.75 12.48 7.79
C TYR A 41 4.95 11.65 8.80
N ILE A 42 5.63 10.85 9.60
CA ILE A 42 5.00 9.93 10.56
C ILE A 42 5.14 10.39 12.02
N ALA A 43 5.60 11.63 12.25
CA ALA A 43 5.87 12.15 13.59
C ALA A 43 4.63 12.14 14.51
N ASP A 44 3.44 12.24 13.91
CA ASP A 44 2.16 12.26 14.63
C ASP A 44 1.53 10.85 14.80
N TRP A 45 2.18 9.79 14.31
CA TRP A 45 1.69 8.43 14.50
C TRP A 45 1.76 8.05 15.99
N TYR A 46 0.69 7.43 16.49
CA TYR A 46 0.68 6.83 17.85
C TYR A 46 1.32 5.44 17.91
N ALA A 47 1.91 4.96 16.83
CA ALA A 47 2.58 3.67 16.73
C ALA A 47 3.83 3.79 15.86
N ASP A 48 4.88 3.04 16.23
CA ASP A 48 6.11 3.02 15.45
C ASP A 48 5.88 2.33 14.08
N PRO A 49 6.59 2.77 13.03
CA PRO A 49 6.64 2.06 11.76
C PRO A 49 7.30 0.69 12.00
N ALA A 50 6.71 -0.37 11.49
CA ALA A 50 7.12 -1.74 11.77
C ALA A 50 7.73 -2.44 10.54
N LYS A 51 7.18 -2.17 9.36
CA LYS A 51 7.53 -2.85 8.11
C LYS A 51 7.29 -1.96 6.90
N TYR A 52 7.87 -2.34 5.78
CA TYR A 52 7.64 -1.66 4.50
C TYR A 52 7.68 -2.64 3.33
N GLY A 53 7.02 -2.27 2.23
CA GLY A 53 6.96 -3.06 1.01
C GLY A 53 7.01 -2.17 -0.23
N TYR A 54 7.27 -2.79 -1.37
CA TYR A 54 7.26 -2.14 -2.67
C TYR A 54 6.20 -2.76 -3.57
N LEU A 55 5.34 -1.95 -4.16
CA LEU A 55 4.25 -2.41 -5.01
C LEU A 55 4.01 -1.42 -6.15
N ASP A 56 3.90 -1.92 -7.37
CA ASP A 56 3.41 -1.15 -8.53
C ASP A 56 1.88 -1.04 -8.42
N ILE A 57 1.40 0.06 -7.82
CA ILE A 57 -0.01 0.21 -7.46
C ILE A 57 -0.82 0.50 -8.72
N ASP A 58 -0.37 1.45 -9.54
CA ASP A 58 -1.10 1.94 -10.72
C ASP A 58 -0.84 1.14 -12.01
N GLY A 59 0.13 0.22 -11.98
CA GLY A 59 0.47 -0.66 -13.11
C GLY A 59 1.38 0.00 -14.14
N ASP A 60 2.07 1.09 -13.81
CA ASP A 60 2.95 1.81 -14.73
C ASP A 60 4.35 1.16 -14.88
N GLY A 61 4.63 0.11 -14.10
CA GLY A 61 5.89 -0.61 -14.08
C GLY A 61 6.94 -0.05 -13.11
N LYS A 62 6.62 1.02 -12.39
CA LYS A 62 7.40 1.54 -11.25
C LYS A 62 6.67 1.17 -9.97
N LYS A 63 7.43 0.86 -8.93
CA LYS A 63 6.85 0.56 -7.63
C LYS A 63 6.70 1.83 -6.80
N GLU A 64 5.68 1.85 -5.97
CA GLU A 64 5.52 2.74 -4.82
C GLU A 64 6.07 2.09 -3.55
N LEU A 65 6.40 2.93 -2.58
CA LEU A 65 6.75 2.53 -1.23
C LEU A 65 5.53 2.58 -0.32
N ILE A 66 5.33 1.53 0.47
CA ILE A 66 4.32 1.48 1.53
C ILE A 66 5.03 1.17 2.85
N ILE A 67 4.98 2.09 3.81
CA ILE A 67 5.47 1.89 5.19
C ILE A 67 4.25 1.73 6.08
N THR A 68 4.20 0.71 6.95
CA THR A 68 3.09 0.53 7.89
C THR A 68 3.55 0.40 9.33
N SER A 69 2.72 0.83 10.27
CA SER A 69 2.81 0.34 11.65
C SER A 69 2.26 -1.09 11.75
N ASP A 70 2.44 -1.74 12.89
CA ASP A 70 1.78 -3.01 13.20
C ASP A 70 0.43 -2.80 13.88
N GLY A 71 -0.39 -3.85 13.90
CA GLY A 71 -1.66 -3.91 14.60
C GLY A 71 -2.87 -4.10 13.69
N VAL A 72 -4.02 -4.39 14.31
CA VAL A 72 -5.31 -4.48 13.60
C VAL A 72 -5.80 -3.10 13.18
N PHE A 73 -5.49 -2.09 13.97
CA PHE A 73 -5.51 -0.71 13.50
C PHE A 73 -4.07 -0.29 13.28
N PHE A 74 -3.76 0.25 12.12
CA PHE A 74 -2.40 0.55 11.72
C PHE A 74 -2.36 1.82 10.88
N TYR A 75 -1.22 2.51 10.93
CA TYR A 75 -0.94 3.60 10.01
C TYR A 75 -0.28 3.07 8.75
N ALA A 76 -0.51 3.73 7.62
CA ALA A 76 0.24 3.50 6.39
C ALA A 76 0.65 4.82 5.73
N LEU A 77 1.92 4.90 5.34
CA LEU A 77 2.48 5.98 4.52
C LEU A 77 2.75 5.41 3.12
N ILE A 78 2.12 6.00 2.11
CA ILE A 78 2.25 5.57 0.71
C ILE A 78 3.00 6.66 -0.05
N CYS A 79 4.06 6.29 -0.75
CA CYS A 79 4.94 7.24 -1.44
C CYS A 79 5.24 6.81 -2.88
N SER A 80 5.36 7.78 -3.78
CA SER A 80 5.94 7.60 -5.12
C SER A 80 7.33 8.24 -5.20
N ALA A 81 8.09 7.86 -6.23
CA ALA A 81 9.41 8.42 -6.51
C ALA A 81 9.45 9.03 -7.92
N ASP A 82 9.98 10.24 -8.04
CA ASP A 82 10.38 10.78 -9.33
C ASP A 82 11.78 10.28 -9.69
N LEU A 83 11.86 9.46 -10.74
CA LEU A 83 13.11 8.86 -11.22
C LEU A 83 14.11 9.88 -11.78
N GLN A 84 13.68 11.08 -12.16
CA GLN A 84 14.56 12.12 -12.70
C GLN A 84 15.23 12.92 -11.60
N SER A 85 14.45 13.41 -10.64
CA SER A 85 14.93 14.25 -9.54
C SER A 85 15.43 13.43 -8.34
N GLY A 86 14.95 12.21 -8.16
CA GLY A 86 15.14 11.41 -6.96
C GLY A 86 14.23 11.84 -5.80
N GLU A 87 13.26 12.72 -6.03
CA GLU A 87 12.33 13.20 -5.01
C GLU A 87 11.29 12.13 -4.65
N VAL A 88 10.96 12.03 -3.37
CA VAL A 88 9.89 11.18 -2.85
C VAL A 88 8.66 12.03 -2.54
N THR A 89 7.53 11.70 -3.15
CA THR A 89 6.24 12.35 -2.89
C THR A 89 5.38 11.46 -2.01
N VAL A 90 4.81 12.00 -0.94
CA VAL A 90 3.81 11.30 -0.13
C VAL A 90 2.46 11.39 -0.83
N LEU A 91 1.91 10.25 -1.22
CA LEU A 91 0.60 10.12 -1.85
C LEU A 91 -0.52 10.04 -0.82
N ASP A 92 -0.25 9.38 0.31
CA ASP A 92 -1.20 9.22 1.41
C ASP A 92 -0.49 8.93 2.75
N ASN A 93 -1.13 9.33 3.85
CA ASN A 93 -0.71 9.08 5.22
C ASN A 93 -1.96 8.81 6.08
N GLY A 94 -2.47 7.59 6.01
CA GLY A 94 -3.76 7.21 6.59
C GLY A 94 -3.67 6.30 7.81
N TYR A 95 -4.79 6.21 8.54
CA TYR A 95 -5.01 5.29 9.65
C TYR A 95 -6.14 4.32 9.29
N TYR A 96 -5.82 3.03 9.25
CA TYR A 96 -6.62 1.99 8.63
C TYR A 96 -6.95 0.86 9.61
N TYR A 97 -7.93 0.04 9.23
CA TYR A 97 -8.32 -1.16 9.97
C TYR A 97 -8.14 -2.43 9.12
N GLY A 98 -7.78 -3.52 9.78
CA GLY A 98 -7.72 -4.86 9.19
C GLY A 98 -6.46 -5.09 8.39
N SER A 99 -6.58 -5.16 7.06
CA SER A 99 -5.45 -5.38 6.17
C SER A 99 -5.49 -4.40 4.99
N LEU A 100 -4.29 -4.10 4.48
CA LEU A 100 -4.08 -3.41 3.22
C LEU A 100 -3.76 -4.49 2.18
N ARG A 101 -4.65 -4.67 1.21
CA ARG A 101 -4.51 -5.65 0.12
C ARG A 101 -4.43 -4.95 -1.22
N TYR A 102 -4.03 -5.68 -2.25
CA TYR A 102 -3.93 -5.17 -3.61
C TYR A 102 -4.82 -5.92 -4.59
N SER A 103 -5.51 -5.18 -5.45
CA SER A 103 -6.25 -5.71 -6.60
C SER A 103 -5.51 -5.39 -7.90
N GLU A 104 -4.82 -6.37 -8.47
CA GLU A 104 -4.15 -6.22 -9.77
C GLU A 104 -5.14 -5.91 -10.89
N LYS A 105 -6.32 -6.55 -10.87
CA LYS A 105 -7.39 -6.32 -11.84
C LYS A 105 -7.86 -4.87 -11.89
N HIS A 106 -7.82 -4.17 -10.76
CA HIS A 106 -8.32 -2.81 -10.64
C HIS A 106 -7.21 -1.76 -10.48
N HIS A 107 -5.95 -2.18 -10.39
CA HIS A 107 -4.81 -1.32 -10.05
C HIS A 107 -5.14 -0.43 -8.85
N ALA A 108 -5.51 -1.08 -7.74
CA ALA A 108 -6.04 -0.42 -6.56
C ALA A 108 -5.62 -1.10 -5.27
N LEU A 109 -5.30 -0.30 -4.26
CA LEU A 109 -5.26 -0.77 -2.88
C LEU A 109 -6.68 -0.97 -2.37
N VAL A 110 -6.90 -2.02 -1.59
CA VAL A 110 -8.17 -2.33 -0.95
C VAL A 110 -8.03 -2.08 0.54
N LEU A 111 -8.68 -1.02 1.00
CA LEU A 111 -8.61 -0.48 2.36
C LEU A 111 -9.94 -0.67 3.07
N THR A 112 -9.88 -0.65 4.40
CA THR A 112 -11.07 -0.66 5.25
C THR A 112 -10.99 0.56 6.17
N ASP A 113 -11.68 1.63 5.80
CA ASP A 113 -11.62 2.91 6.53
C ASP A 113 -12.38 2.86 7.86
N VAL A 114 -13.43 2.05 7.95
CA VAL A 114 -14.22 1.86 9.18
C VAL A 114 -14.27 0.39 9.52
N ARG A 115 -13.99 0.07 10.79
CA ARG A 115 -14.06 -1.31 11.31
C ARG A 115 -15.41 -1.95 10.96
N PRO A 116 -15.43 -2.99 10.11
CA PRO A 116 -16.64 -3.71 9.82
C PRO A 116 -17.15 -4.43 11.06
N ASN A 117 -18.47 -4.61 11.12
CA ASN A 117 -19.13 -5.43 12.12
C ASN A 117 -20.03 -6.46 11.43
N SER A 118 -20.73 -7.27 12.23
CA SER A 118 -21.59 -8.32 11.69
C SER A 118 -22.78 -7.80 10.87
N MET A 119 -23.15 -6.53 11.02
CA MET A 119 -24.30 -5.91 10.36
C MET A 119 -23.91 -5.07 9.15
N MET A 120 -22.70 -4.50 9.12
CA MET A 120 -22.28 -3.64 8.01
C MET A 120 -20.76 -3.58 7.90
N GLY A 121 -20.30 -3.32 6.68
CA GLY A 121 -18.92 -3.00 6.40
C GLY A 121 -18.74 -2.43 5.00
N ASP A 122 -17.58 -1.84 4.78
CA ASP A 122 -17.25 -1.12 3.57
C ASP A 122 -15.75 -1.25 3.28
N TYR A 123 -15.41 -1.47 2.02
CA TYR A 123 -14.05 -1.52 1.50
C TYR A 123 -13.87 -0.46 0.42
N ALA A 124 -12.88 0.39 0.57
CA ALA A 124 -12.49 1.35 -0.45
C ALA A 124 -11.46 0.73 -1.39
N PHE A 125 -11.70 0.82 -2.69
CA PHE A 125 -10.71 0.53 -3.73
C PHE A 125 -10.09 1.86 -4.15
N VAL A 126 -8.80 2.03 -3.90
CA VAL A 126 -8.12 3.33 -3.97
C VAL A 126 -6.98 3.27 -4.98
N GLU A 127 -6.92 4.25 -5.88
CA GLU A 127 -5.88 4.36 -6.92
C GLU A 127 -5.03 5.61 -6.75
N ILE A 128 -3.86 5.60 -7.38
CA ILE A 128 -3.07 6.82 -7.55
C ILE A 128 -3.78 7.72 -8.56
N ASN A 129 -4.04 8.97 -8.17
CA ASN A 129 -4.54 10.00 -9.06
C ASN A 129 -3.75 11.29 -8.87
N GLY A 130 -2.90 11.62 -9.84
CA GLY A 130 -2.02 12.79 -9.77
C GLY A 130 -1.00 12.65 -8.63
N SER A 131 -1.07 13.54 -7.65
CA SER A 131 -0.14 13.59 -6.51
C SER A 131 -0.69 12.95 -5.24
N GLY A 132 -1.77 12.17 -5.32
CA GLY A 132 -2.41 11.55 -4.16
C GLY A 132 -3.15 10.27 -4.49
N MET A 133 -3.93 9.80 -3.52
CA MET A 133 -4.79 8.61 -3.64
C MET A 133 -6.26 9.00 -3.69
N ASP A 134 -7.02 8.47 -4.65
CA ASP A 134 -8.47 8.68 -4.80
C ASP A 134 -9.24 7.35 -4.76
N VAL A 135 -10.44 7.38 -4.19
CA VAL A 135 -11.33 6.21 -4.19
C VAL A 135 -11.94 5.98 -5.58
N LYS A 136 -11.65 4.82 -6.18
CA LYS A 136 -12.28 4.35 -7.43
C LYS A 136 -13.75 3.99 -7.22
N PHE A 137 -14.01 3.22 -6.17
CA PHE A 137 -15.33 2.77 -5.76
C PHE A 137 -15.28 2.15 -4.35
N HIS A 138 -16.44 2.09 -3.73
CA HIS A 138 -16.66 1.36 -2.48
C HIS A 138 -17.35 0.02 -2.73
N LEU A 139 -17.02 -0.99 -1.93
CA LEU A 139 -17.77 -2.25 -1.82
C LEU A 139 -18.22 -2.46 -0.39
N GLY A 140 -19.54 -2.50 -0.20
CA GLY A 140 -20.12 -2.65 1.12
C GLY A 140 -21.19 -3.71 1.20
N TRP A 141 -21.50 -4.10 2.44
CA TRP A 141 -22.67 -4.88 2.77
C TRP A 141 -23.44 -4.23 3.92
N ASP A 142 -24.74 -4.46 3.92
CA ASP A 142 -25.64 -4.04 4.98
C ASP A 142 -26.66 -5.15 5.24
N ALA A 143 -26.71 -5.64 6.48
CA ALA A 143 -27.59 -6.68 6.96
C ALA A 143 -28.60 -6.16 8.01
N THR A 144 -28.70 -4.83 8.22
CA THR A 144 -29.62 -4.22 9.20
C THR A 144 -31.09 -4.51 8.91
N GLU A 145 -31.46 -4.56 7.63
CA GLU A 145 -32.82 -4.84 7.14
C GLU A 145 -32.84 -5.99 6.12
N GLY A 146 -31.99 -6.98 6.33
CA GLY A 146 -31.71 -8.09 5.42
C GLY A 146 -30.47 -7.84 4.56
N GLU A 147 -29.71 -8.90 4.29
CA GLU A 147 -28.42 -8.83 3.61
C GLU A 147 -28.53 -8.24 2.20
N ARG A 148 -27.74 -7.18 1.98
CA ARG A 148 -27.63 -6.47 0.71
C ARG A 148 -26.16 -6.12 0.49
N TYR A 149 -25.70 -6.34 -0.73
CA TYR A 149 -24.35 -6.01 -1.17
C TYR A 149 -24.41 -4.87 -2.17
N TYR A 150 -23.41 -3.99 -2.14
CA TYR A 150 -23.37 -2.79 -2.96
C TYR A 150 -21.99 -2.54 -3.52
N LYS A 151 -21.97 -1.99 -4.73
CA LYS A 151 -20.87 -1.22 -5.27
C LYS A 151 -21.29 0.23 -5.35
N ASP A 152 -20.60 1.09 -4.61
CA ASP A 152 -21.02 2.46 -4.33
C ASP A 152 -22.48 2.47 -3.84
N LYS A 153 -23.39 3.06 -4.63
CA LYS A 153 -24.82 3.16 -4.34
C LYS A 153 -25.67 2.13 -5.11
N THR A 154 -25.03 1.23 -5.84
CA THR A 154 -25.70 0.25 -6.71
C THR A 154 -25.71 -1.11 -6.05
N LYS A 155 -26.89 -1.71 -5.89
CA LYS A 155 -27.02 -3.08 -5.37
C LYS A 155 -26.42 -4.09 -6.35
N ILE A 156 -25.62 -5.01 -5.84
CA ILE A 156 -25.02 -6.13 -6.58
C ILE A 156 -25.40 -7.47 -5.94
N SER A 157 -25.08 -8.57 -6.63
CA SER A 157 -25.26 -9.93 -6.08
C SER A 157 -24.14 -10.27 -5.10
N GLU A 158 -24.39 -11.19 -4.17
CA GLU A 158 -23.35 -11.74 -3.28
C GLU A 158 -22.21 -12.40 -4.08
N GLN A 159 -22.56 -13.09 -5.17
CA GLN A 159 -21.58 -13.70 -6.06
C GLN A 159 -20.66 -12.62 -6.65
N GLU A 160 -21.23 -11.55 -7.21
CA GLU A 160 -20.47 -10.43 -7.75
C GLU A 160 -19.60 -9.76 -6.66
N PHE A 161 -20.15 -9.51 -5.48
CA PHE A 161 -19.40 -8.95 -4.35
C PHE A 161 -18.19 -9.82 -4.01
N SER A 162 -18.37 -11.14 -3.93
CA SER A 162 -17.31 -12.09 -3.60
C SER A 162 -16.22 -12.16 -4.67
N GLU A 163 -16.54 -11.95 -5.95
CA GLU A 163 -15.53 -11.94 -7.03
C GLU A 163 -14.46 -10.86 -6.83
N TYR A 164 -14.79 -9.72 -6.20
CA TYR A 164 -13.81 -8.66 -5.96
C TYR A 164 -12.72 -9.03 -4.94
N PHE A 165 -12.94 -10.07 -4.13
CA PHE A 165 -11.99 -10.48 -3.08
C PHE A 165 -11.13 -11.69 -3.46
N LYS A 166 -11.50 -12.45 -4.52
CA LYS A 166 -10.85 -13.73 -4.84
C LYS A 166 -9.37 -13.63 -5.18
N ASP A 167 -9.01 -12.56 -5.89
CA ASP A 167 -7.66 -12.38 -6.43
C ASP A 167 -6.89 -11.26 -5.71
N LEU A 168 -7.36 -10.84 -4.53
CA LEU A 168 -6.64 -9.86 -3.73
C LEU A 168 -5.36 -10.46 -3.19
N LYS A 169 -4.28 -9.71 -3.34
CA LYS A 169 -2.96 -10.10 -2.86
C LYS A 169 -2.67 -9.37 -1.56
N GLU A 170 -2.07 -10.09 -0.62
CA GLU A 170 -1.39 -9.46 0.51
C GLU A 170 -0.12 -8.77 0.00
N LEU A 171 0.28 -7.70 0.69
CA LEU A 171 1.54 -7.04 0.38
C LEU A 171 2.73 -7.88 0.85
N ASP A 172 3.79 -7.89 0.03
CA ASP A 172 5.08 -8.47 0.41
C ASP A 172 5.89 -7.42 1.17
N TYR A 173 6.17 -7.71 2.44
CA TYR A 173 6.85 -6.80 3.37
C TYR A 173 8.24 -7.32 3.73
N MET A 174 9.18 -6.39 3.92
CA MET A 174 10.53 -6.64 4.45
C MET A 174 10.63 -6.40 5.94
#